data_AF-D0LFJ4-F1
#
_entry.id   AF-D0LFJ4-F1
#
_cell.length_a   1.000
_cell.length_b   1.000
_cell.length_c   1.000
_cell.angle_alpha   90.00
_cell.angle_beta   90.00
_cell.angle_gamma   90.00
#
_symmetry.space_group_name_H-M   'P 1'
#
loop_
_entity.id
_entity.type
_entity.pdbx_description
1 polymer ?
#
loop_
_entity_poly.entity_id
_entity_poly.type
_entity_poly.pdbx_seq_one_letter_code
_entity_poly.pdbx_strand_id
1 'polypeptide(L)'
;MPSNNSKLSPAQARAVARKRTAAALAQQQQREREKLELALAAQRQAMELNEESVATYLRAESSIEAAAEALRVATEKGRREMAQAVAEIAERVGSVSSAAELVGLTPAKANALLRKAGLSTARQEKKSGPPVANEPEEKATATPGDRGGPEKSAGAELHDVSV
;
A
#
# COMPACT_ATOMS: atom_id res chain seq x y z
N MET A 1 -67.80 -8.85 70.63
CA MET A 1 -67.08 -9.07 69.35
C MET A 1 -66.37 -10.43 69.42
N PRO A 2 -66.88 -11.49 68.79
CA PRO A 2 -66.16 -12.76 68.71
C PRO A 2 -65.10 -12.70 67.60
N SER A 3 -63.86 -13.09 67.92
CA SER A 3 -62.74 -13.10 66.97
C SER A 3 -62.80 -14.35 66.07
N ASN A 4 -63.10 -14.17 64.78
CA ASN A 4 -63.16 -15.25 63.79
C ASN A 4 -61.76 -15.77 63.42
N ASN A 5 -61.17 -16.58 64.30
CA ASN A 5 -59.89 -17.26 64.08
C ASN A 5 -60.10 -18.64 63.42
N SER A 6 -60.69 -18.64 62.21
CA SER A 6 -60.93 -19.85 61.41
C SER A 6 -59.61 -20.43 60.89
N LYS A 7 -58.96 -21.28 61.69
CA LYS A 7 -57.73 -21.99 61.32
C LYS A 7 -58.00 -22.90 60.12
N LEU A 8 -57.24 -22.73 59.04
CA LEU A 8 -57.28 -23.59 57.85
C LEU A 8 -57.05 -25.07 58.23
N SER A 9 -57.78 -25.98 57.61
CA SER A 9 -57.55 -27.42 57.83
C SER A 9 -56.18 -27.83 57.26
N PRO A 10 -55.54 -28.91 57.78
CA PRO A 10 -54.25 -29.37 57.27
C PRO A 10 -54.23 -29.66 55.77
N ALA A 11 -55.36 -30.11 55.21
CA ALA A 11 -55.52 -30.31 53.77
C ALA A 11 -55.54 -28.99 52.98
N GLN A 12 -56.28 -27.99 53.47
CA GLN A 12 -56.34 -26.65 52.86
C GLN A 12 -54.97 -25.96 52.92
N ALA A 13 -54.26 -26.05 54.04
CA ALA A 13 -52.91 -25.50 54.19
C ALA A 13 -51.93 -26.09 53.17
N ARG A 14 -51.96 -27.42 52.95
CA ARG A 14 -51.15 -28.10 51.93
C ARG A 14 -51.52 -27.68 50.50
N ALA A 15 -52.81 -27.50 50.20
CA ALA A 15 -53.26 -27.03 48.89
C ALA A 15 -52.78 -25.58 48.60
N VAL A 16 -52.88 -24.69 49.59
CA VAL A 16 -52.35 -23.31 49.48
C VAL A 16 -50.83 -23.31 49.32
N ALA A 17 -50.10 -24.15 50.05
CA ALA A 17 -48.65 -24.28 49.90
C ALA A 17 -48.26 -24.72 48.47
N ARG A 18 -48.91 -25.76 47.93
CA ARG A 18 -48.69 -26.23 46.54
C ARG A 18 -49.01 -25.15 45.50
N LYS A 19 -50.08 -24.38 45.70
CA LYS A 19 -50.42 -23.26 44.79
C LYS A 19 -49.36 -22.15 44.84
N ARG A 20 -48.80 -21.85 46.02
CA ARG A 20 -47.72 -20.88 46.19
C ARG A 20 -46.41 -21.35 45.54
N THR A 21 -46.03 -22.61 45.70
CA THR A 21 -44.81 -23.14 45.04
C THR A 21 -44.96 -23.18 43.52
N ALA A 22 -46.13 -23.58 43.00
CA ALA A 22 -46.40 -23.54 41.55
C ALA A 22 -46.36 -22.11 40.99
N ALA A 23 -46.94 -21.13 41.70
CA ALA A 23 -46.89 -19.73 41.30
C ALA A 23 -45.46 -19.15 41.34
N ALA A 24 -44.65 -19.52 42.33
CA ALA A 24 -43.25 -19.12 42.43
C ALA A 24 -42.41 -19.69 41.26
N LEU A 25 -42.59 -20.96 40.91
CA LEU A 25 -41.92 -21.58 39.76
C LEU A 25 -42.35 -20.93 38.43
N ALA A 26 -43.64 -20.64 38.25
CA ALA A 26 -44.12 -19.93 37.06
C ALA A 26 -43.51 -18.52 36.95
N GLN A 27 -43.43 -17.77 38.05
CA GLN A 27 -42.76 -16.46 38.07
C GLN A 27 -41.26 -16.56 37.81
N GLN A 28 -40.58 -17.62 38.29
CA GLN A 28 -39.17 -17.84 38.00
C GLN A 28 -38.97 -18.11 36.50
N GLN A 29 -39.72 -19.05 35.92
CA GLN A 29 -39.64 -19.38 34.49
C GLN A 29 -39.95 -18.17 33.60
N GLN A 30 -40.92 -17.33 34.00
CA GLN A 30 -41.22 -16.09 33.28
C GLN A 30 -40.04 -15.10 33.34
N ARG A 31 -39.45 -14.88 34.52
CA ARG A 31 -38.26 -14.01 34.68
C ARG A 31 -37.03 -14.54 33.92
N GLU A 32 -36.88 -15.86 33.81
CA GLU A 32 -35.81 -16.49 33.03
C GLU A 32 -36.03 -16.28 31.53
N ARG A 33 -37.27 -16.39 31.03
CA ARG A 33 -37.61 -16.05 29.64
C ARG A 33 -37.39 -14.57 29.33
N GLU A 34 -37.89 -13.67 30.17
CA GLU A 34 -37.70 -12.22 30.03
C GLU A 34 -36.21 -11.85 29.97
N LYS A 35 -35.37 -12.47 30.81
CA LYS A 35 -33.90 -12.29 30.75
C LYS A 35 -33.28 -12.81 29.45
N LEU A 36 -33.70 -13.97 28.97
CA LEU A 36 -33.19 -14.56 27.72
C LEU A 36 -33.61 -13.71 26.50
N GLU A 37 -34.85 -13.23 26.47
CA GLU A 37 -35.34 -12.35 25.40
C GLU A 37 -34.59 -11.01 25.37
N LEU A 38 -34.36 -10.39 26.53
CA LEU A 38 -33.53 -9.18 26.63
C LEU A 38 -32.08 -9.42 26.21
N ALA A 39 -31.48 -10.55 26.59
CA ALA A 39 -30.11 -10.91 26.18
C ALA A 39 -30.01 -11.14 24.67
N LEU A 40 -30.99 -11.83 24.06
CA LEU A 40 -31.06 -12.04 22.62
C LEU A 40 -31.30 -10.74 21.84
N ALA A 41 -32.13 -9.83 22.37
CA ALA A 41 -32.35 -8.51 21.78
C ALA A 41 -31.05 -7.67 21.79
N ALA A 42 -30.36 -7.62 22.94
CA ALA A 42 -29.07 -6.94 23.06
C ALA A 42 -27.98 -7.55 22.16
N GLN A 43 -27.94 -8.88 22.04
CA GLN A 43 -27.02 -9.56 21.12
C GLN A 43 -27.31 -9.20 19.66
N ARG A 44 -28.58 -9.20 19.24
CA ARG A 44 -28.96 -8.81 17.87
C ARG A 44 -28.55 -7.38 17.56
N GLN A 45 -28.87 -6.43 18.45
CA GLN A 45 -28.47 -5.04 18.29
C GLN A 45 -26.94 -4.87 18.21
N ALA A 46 -26.19 -5.63 19.02
CA ALA A 46 -24.72 -5.61 18.95
C ALA A 46 -24.17 -6.20 17.64
N MET A 47 -24.81 -7.22 17.07
CA MET A 47 -24.44 -7.76 15.76
C MET A 47 -24.76 -6.77 14.64
N GLU A 48 -25.94 -6.16 14.64
CA GLU A 48 -26.39 -5.18 13.64
C GLU A 48 -25.45 -3.96 13.59
N LEU A 49 -25.10 -3.39 14.76
CA LEU A 49 -24.11 -2.31 14.86
C LEU A 49 -22.70 -2.72 14.41
N ASN A 50 -22.32 -3.99 14.60
CA ASN A 50 -21.04 -4.52 14.15
C ASN A 50 -21.02 -4.69 12.61
N GLU A 51 -22.10 -5.20 12.02
CA GLU A 51 -22.27 -5.31 10.57
C GLU A 51 -22.21 -3.93 9.88
N GLU A 52 -22.88 -2.91 10.43
CA GLU A 52 -22.77 -1.52 9.97
C GLU A 52 -21.34 -0.97 10.08
N SER A 53 -20.65 -1.27 11.18
CA SER A 53 -19.27 -0.84 11.42
C SER A 53 -18.30 -1.48 10.43
N VAL A 54 -18.42 -2.79 10.18
CA VAL A 54 -17.61 -3.53 9.20
C VAL A 54 -17.89 -3.06 7.78
N ALA A 55 -19.17 -2.85 7.40
CA ALA A 55 -19.53 -2.32 6.09
C ALA A 55 -18.97 -0.90 5.86
N THR A 56 -18.93 -0.08 6.91
CA THR A 56 -18.32 1.27 6.88
C THR A 56 -16.80 1.19 6.72
N TYR A 57 -16.14 0.29 7.46
CA TYR A 57 -14.70 0.05 7.37
C TYR A 57 -14.26 -0.41 5.97
N LEU A 58 -14.92 -1.43 5.42
CA LEU A 58 -14.61 -1.94 4.07
C LEU A 58 -14.84 -0.90 2.97
N ARG A 59 -15.87 -0.05 3.11
CA ARG A 59 -16.09 1.08 2.19
C ARG A 59 -14.96 2.12 2.30
N ALA A 60 -14.45 2.36 3.50
CA ALA A 60 -13.32 3.28 3.70
C ALA A 60 -12.02 2.73 3.10
N GLU A 61 -11.70 1.44 3.30
CA GLU A 61 -10.53 0.80 2.67
C GLU A 61 -10.61 0.86 1.14
N SER A 62 -11.74 0.50 0.54
CA SER A 62 -11.94 0.58 -0.91
C SER A 62 -11.79 2.01 -1.46
N SER A 63 -12.22 3.03 -0.70
CA SER A 63 -12.02 4.44 -1.04
C SER A 63 -10.55 4.86 -0.95
N ILE A 64 -9.79 4.34 0.01
CA ILE A 64 -8.35 4.59 0.16
C ILE A 64 -7.59 3.95 -1.01
N GLU A 65 -7.90 2.72 -1.40
CA GLU A 65 -7.31 2.06 -2.56
C GLU A 65 -7.58 2.85 -3.86
N ALA A 66 -8.82 3.28 -4.08
CA ALA A 66 -9.19 4.10 -5.23
C ALA A 66 -8.45 5.47 -5.23
N ALA A 67 -8.29 6.11 -4.07
CA ALA A 67 -7.54 7.35 -3.94
C ALA A 67 -6.03 7.16 -4.17
N ALA A 68 -5.45 6.05 -3.70
CA ALA A 68 -4.05 5.71 -3.92
C ALA A 68 -3.75 5.47 -5.41
N GLU A 69 -4.63 4.77 -6.12
CA GLU A 69 -4.51 4.54 -7.56
C GLU A 69 -4.70 5.84 -8.36
N ALA A 70 -5.68 6.68 -7.99
CA ALA A 70 -5.85 8.00 -8.58
C ALA A 70 -4.61 8.89 -8.40
N LEU A 71 -4.00 8.87 -7.21
CA LEU A 71 -2.75 9.58 -6.93
C LEU A 71 -1.58 9.01 -7.75
N ARG A 72 -1.48 7.69 -7.93
CA ARG A 72 -0.47 7.03 -8.78
C ARG A 72 -0.58 7.50 -10.23
N VAL A 73 -1.79 7.45 -10.79
CA VAL A 73 -2.09 7.87 -12.17
C VAL A 73 -1.82 9.37 -12.36
N ALA A 74 -2.28 10.23 -11.45
CA ALA A 74 -2.03 11.67 -11.50
C ALA A 74 -0.52 12.00 -11.43
N THR A 75 0.21 11.31 -10.55
CA THR A 75 1.68 11.47 -10.42
C THR A 75 2.41 10.98 -11.68
N GLU A 76 1.96 9.88 -12.31
CA GLU A 76 2.54 9.40 -13.57
C GLU A 76 2.30 10.34 -14.73
N LYS A 77 1.08 10.88 -14.85
CA LYS A 77 0.74 11.92 -15.83
C LYS A 77 1.62 13.16 -15.64
N GLY A 78 1.66 13.73 -14.43
CA GLY A 78 2.46 14.91 -14.13
C GLY A 78 3.97 14.69 -14.35
N ARG A 79 4.50 13.48 -14.10
CA ARG A 79 5.89 13.14 -14.43
C ARG A 79 6.16 13.11 -15.94
N ARG A 80 5.20 12.67 -16.77
CA ARG A 80 5.32 12.69 -18.23
C ARG A 80 5.24 14.11 -18.79
N GLU A 81 4.29 14.90 -18.31
CA GLU A 81 4.13 16.32 -18.70
C GLU A 81 5.38 17.14 -18.32
N MET A 82 5.93 16.93 -17.11
CA MET A 82 7.21 17.52 -16.70
C MET A 82 8.38 17.09 -17.60
N ALA A 83 8.43 15.81 -17.99
CA ALA A 83 9.48 15.33 -18.91
C ALA A 83 9.35 15.94 -20.31
N GLN A 84 8.13 16.13 -20.82
CA GLN A 84 7.86 16.83 -22.08
C GLN A 84 8.30 18.30 -22.01
N ALA A 85 7.91 19.02 -20.95
CA ALA A 85 8.34 20.41 -20.75
C ALA A 85 9.87 20.55 -20.67
N VAL A 86 10.55 19.64 -19.95
CA VAL A 86 12.03 19.60 -19.91
C VAL A 86 12.62 19.33 -21.30
N ALA A 87 12.03 18.45 -22.10
CA ALA A 87 12.49 18.18 -23.47
C ALA A 87 12.34 19.42 -24.38
N GLU A 88 11.16 20.05 -24.39
CA GLU A 88 10.90 21.27 -25.18
C GLU A 88 11.82 22.43 -24.79
N ILE A 89 12.08 22.61 -23.50
CA ILE A 89 13.02 23.64 -23.03
C ILE A 89 14.44 23.26 -23.47
N ALA A 90 14.85 22.00 -23.31
CA ALA A 90 16.18 21.53 -23.72
C ALA A 90 16.42 21.65 -25.24
N GLU A 91 15.40 21.53 -26.09
CA GLU A 91 15.51 21.82 -27.52
C GLU A 91 15.77 23.32 -27.80
N ARG A 92 15.19 24.22 -26.99
CA ARG A 92 15.33 25.68 -27.14
C ARG A 92 16.65 26.22 -26.58
N VAL A 93 17.10 25.77 -25.40
CA VAL A 93 18.41 26.15 -24.81
C VAL A 93 19.57 25.22 -25.20
N GLY A 94 19.31 24.13 -25.93
CA GLY A 94 20.34 23.21 -26.42
C GLY A 94 20.96 22.28 -25.37
N SER A 95 20.47 22.27 -24.12
CA SER A 95 21.01 21.48 -23.02
C SER A 95 19.93 21.07 -22.01
N VAL A 96 19.92 19.78 -21.64
CA VAL A 96 19.08 19.23 -20.56
C VAL A 96 19.49 19.78 -19.19
N SER A 97 20.77 20.11 -18.97
CA SER A 97 21.22 20.69 -17.69
C SER A 97 20.62 22.08 -17.48
N SER A 98 20.76 22.94 -18.50
CA SER A 98 20.21 24.30 -18.47
C SER A 98 18.68 24.30 -18.42
N ALA A 99 18.03 23.35 -19.13
CA ALA A 99 16.59 23.15 -19.01
C ALA A 99 16.17 22.74 -17.60
N ALA A 100 16.92 21.85 -16.93
CA ALA A 100 16.65 21.42 -15.57
C ALA A 100 16.74 22.58 -14.57
N GLU A 101 17.78 23.41 -14.68
CA GLU A 101 17.97 24.59 -13.85
C GLU A 101 16.81 25.58 -13.98
N LEU A 102 16.33 25.84 -15.19
CA LEU A 102 15.17 26.72 -15.46
C LEU A 102 13.86 26.23 -14.84
N VAL A 103 13.70 24.92 -14.60
CA VAL A 103 12.51 24.34 -13.95
C VAL A 103 12.76 23.89 -12.50
N GLY A 104 13.88 24.30 -11.88
CA GLY A 104 14.20 23.97 -10.49
C GLY A 104 14.49 22.48 -10.24
N LEU A 105 14.96 21.75 -11.24
CA LEU A 105 15.34 20.35 -11.16
C LEU A 105 16.88 20.19 -11.21
N THR A 106 17.40 19.15 -10.57
CA THR A 106 18.79 18.75 -10.81
C THR A 106 18.92 18.09 -12.19
N PRO A 107 20.07 18.23 -12.89
CA PRO A 107 20.29 17.60 -14.19
C PRO A 107 20.10 16.08 -14.17
N ALA A 108 20.47 15.42 -13.07
CA ALA A 108 20.24 13.99 -12.87
C ALA A 108 18.73 13.64 -12.82
N LYS A 109 17.92 14.45 -12.12
CA LYS A 109 16.47 14.26 -12.01
C LYS A 109 15.76 14.52 -13.34
N ALA A 110 16.19 15.54 -14.08
CA ALA A 110 15.71 15.82 -15.43
C ALA A 110 16.02 14.67 -16.40
N ASN A 111 17.26 14.18 -16.45
CA ASN A 111 17.63 13.02 -17.27
C ASN A 111 16.86 11.75 -16.86
N ALA A 112 16.62 11.53 -15.56
CA ALA A 112 15.83 10.41 -15.08
C ALA A 112 14.34 10.51 -15.50
N LEU A 113 13.76 11.71 -15.53
CA LEU A 113 12.40 11.95 -16.02
C LEU A 113 12.30 11.68 -17.53
N LEU A 114 13.22 12.22 -18.33
CA LEU A 114 13.30 11.99 -19.77
C LEU A 114 13.40 10.49 -20.10
N ARG A 115 14.35 9.78 -19.48
CA ARG A 115 14.51 8.33 -19.67
C ARG A 115 13.26 7.54 -19.26
N LYS A 116 12.59 7.89 -18.16
CA LYS A 116 11.33 7.24 -17.73
C LYS A 116 10.14 7.55 -18.64
N ALA A 117 10.18 8.68 -19.35
CA ALA A 117 9.17 9.05 -20.35
C ALA A 117 9.49 8.50 -21.76
N GLY A 118 10.64 7.85 -21.97
CA GLY A 118 11.10 7.42 -23.29
C GLY A 118 11.57 8.58 -24.19
N LEU A 119 11.75 9.77 -23.63
CA LEU A 119 12.14 10.97 -24.35
C LEU A 119 13.68 11.08 -24.38
N SER A 120 14.21 11.45 -25.54
CA SER A 120 15.62 11.76 -25.73
C SER A 120 15.76 13.06 -26.51
N THR A 121 16.50 14.01 -25.94
CA THR A 121 16.85 15.28 -26.60
C THR A 121 18.11 15.14 -27.44
N ALA A 122 18.45 13.91 -27.85
CA ALA A 122 19.59 13.63 -28.72
C ALA A 122 19.33 14.28 -30.08
N ARG A 123 19.87 15.49 -30.26
CA ARG A 123 19.92 16.21 -31.52
C ARG A 123 20.47 15.25 -32.57
N GLN A 124 19.64 14.83 -33.53
CA GLN A 124 20.16 14.08 -34.67
C GLN A 124 21.18 14.96 -35.37
N GLU A 125 22.46 14.63 -35.23
CA GLU A 125 23.47 15.10 -36.15
C GLU A 125 23.11 14.59 -37.53
N LYS A 126 22.50 15.46 -38.36
CA LYS A 126 22.42 15.23 -39.80
C LYS A 126 23.84 15.18 -40.33
N LYS A 127 24.42 13.98 -40.37
CA LYS A 127 25.62 13.67 -41.16
C LYS A 127 25.27 13.70 -42.64
N SER A 128 25.04 14.90 -43.17
CA SER A 128 25.02 15.18 -44.60
C SER A 128 26.46 15.37 -45.07
N GLY A 129 27.11 14.26 -45.39
CA GLY A 129 28.42 14.21 -46.06
C GLY A 129 28.53 12.90 -46.85
N PRO A 130 28.76 12.94 -48.18
CA PRO A 130 28.76 11.73 -48.99
C PRO A 130 30.00 10.86 -48.73
N PRO A 131 29.91 9.53 -48.93
CA PRO A 131 31.05 8.65 -48.80
C PRO A 131 32.01 8.82 -49.99
N VAL A 132 33.26 9.17 -49.73
CA VAL A 132 34.35 9.03 -50.69
C VAL A 132 35.16 7.81 -50.28
N ALA A 133 35.03 6.74 -51.05
CA ALA A 133 35.93 5.59 -50.97
C ALA A 133 37.15 5.83 -51.87
N ASN A 134 38.34 5.48 -51.37
CA ASN A 134 39.38 4.71 -52.07
C ASN A 134 40.62 4.57 -51.17
N GLU A 135 41.06 3.33 -50.98
CA GLU A 135 42.37 2.94 -50.44
C GLU A 135 43.41 2.85 -51.59
N PRO A 136 44.58 2.18 -51.46
CA PRO A 136 45.62 2.20 -50.42
C PRO A 136 47.03 2.49 -51.00
N GLU A 137 48.07 2.73 -50.17
CA GLU A 137 49.47 2.37 -50.53
C GLU A 137 50.29 1.84 -49.33
N GLU A 138 51.23 0.93 -49.63
CA GLU A 138 52.21 0.31 -48.72
C GLU A 138 53.32 1.32 -48.25
N LYS A 139 54.36 1.03 -47.43
CA LYS A 139 55.10 -0.21 -47.10
C LYS A 139 56.08 -0.01 -45.91
N ALA A 140 56.47 -1.10 -45.23
CA ALA A 140 57.77 -1.40 -44.55
C ALA A 140 58.52 -0.29 -43.74
N THR A 141 59.14 -0.47 -42.57
CA THR A 141 59.72 -1.61 -41.80
C THR A 141 60.09 -1.08 -40.37
N ALA A 142 60.59 -1.78 -39.34
CA ALA A 142 61.00 -3.17 -39.06
C ALA A 142 60.88 -3.51 -37.54
N THR A 143 61.34 -4.70 -37.15
CA THR A 143 61.43 -5.34 -35.80
C THR A 143 62.87 -5.33 -35.25
N PRO A 144 63.24 -5.99 -34.11
CA PRO A 144 62.53 -6.32 -32.84
C PRO A 144 63.42 -6.10 -31.56
N GLY A 145 62.86 -6.35 -30.36
CA GLY A 145 63.60 -6.73 -29.13
C GLY A 145 62.95 -6.26 -27.83
N ASP A 146 63.09 -6.92 -26.67
CA ASP A 146 63.48 -8.32 -26.36
C ASP A 146 62.83 -8.71 -25.00
N ARG A 147 63.00 -9.96 -24.54
CA ARG A 147 62.23 -10.64 -23.47
C ARG A 147 62.28 -9.98 -22.09
N GLY A 148 61.24 -10.21 -21.28
CA GLY A 148 61.34 -10.08 -19.81
C GLY A 148 60.02 -10.17 -19.03
N GLY A 149 59.61 -11.39 -18.65
CA GLY A 149 58.83 -11.63 -17.42
C GLY A 149 59.58 -12.68 -16.57
N PRO A 150 59.05 -13.15 -15.42
CA PRO A 150 57.77 -12.81 -14.78
C PRO A 150 57.92 -12.55 -13.24
N GLU A 151 56.81 -12.70 -12.50
CA GLU A 151 56.69 -13.01 -11.04
C GLU A 151 56.38 -11.87 -10.04
N LYS A 152 55.24 -12.08 -9.32
CA LYS A 152 55.01 -11.99 -7.85
C LYS A 152 55.38 -10.68 -7.11
N SER A 153 54.62 -10.20 -6.11
CA SER A 153 53.84 -10.91 -5.09
C SER A 153 52.93 -9.97 -4.27
N ALA A 154 51.93 -10.58 -3.58
CA ALA A 154 51.24 -10.12 -2.36
C ALA A 154 50.41 -8.81 -2.40
N GLY A 155 49.28 -8.71 -1.68
CA GLY A 155 48.57 -9.70 -0.86
C GLY A 155 47.48 -9.07 0.03
N ALA A 156 46.73 -9.91 0.77
CA ALA A 156 45.77 -9.57 1.85
C ALA A 156 44.54 -8.72 1.44
N GLU A 157 43.34 -9.31 1.32
CA GLU A 157 42.37 -9.71 2.38
C GLU A 157 41.35 -8.60 2.68
N LEU A 158 40.09 -8.80 2.27
CA LEU A 158 38.99 -9.35 3.09
C LEU A 158 38.55 -8.43 4.24
N HIS A 159 37.35 -7.87 4.11
CA HIS A 159 36.42 -7.77 5.24
C HIS A 159 34.99 -8.04 4.78
N ASP A 160 34.52 -9.22 5.15
CA ASP A 160 33.10 -9.59 5.23
C ASP A 160 32.49 -8.86 6.43
N VAL A 161 31.28 -8.31 6.27
CA VAL A 161 30.44 -7.81 7.36
C VAL A 161 28.98 -8.13 7.05
N SER A 162 28.54 -9.28 7.55
CA SER A 162 27.12 -9.61 7.71
C SER A 162 26.71 -9.44 9.17
N VAL A 163 25.66 -8.66 9.43
CA VAL A 163 24.79 -8.70 10.62
C VAL A 163 23.36 -8.42 10.18
#